data_AF-M7TRR6-F1
#
_entry.id   AF-M7TRR6-F1
#
_cell.length_a   1.000
_cell.length_b   1.000
_cell.length_c   1.000
_cell.angle_alpha   90.00
_cell.angle_beta   90.00
_cell.angle_gamma   90.00
#
_symmetry.space_group_name_H-M   'P 1'
#
loop_
_entity.id
_entity.type
_entity.pdbx_description
1 polymer ?
#
loop_
_entity_poly.entity_id
_entity_poly.type
_entity_poly.pdbx_seq_one_letter_code
_entity_poly.pdbx_strand_id
1 'polypeptide(L)'
;MSMFKKIAAFMRNEAGSSSEIANTTTTAAASVQQVRALLQQCKNLSQSLKTTRPGRFLSRPEPIAPTRDAADRLARLYLSHFEPVFRVLHVPSFWSEWEHYWADPAAAMDVTTLKVQLVIAIGSGLSGNEELPSSSRDVHRTACRWVFAAQDWVAAPFEKDRLSLDCIQIQCLLMLARQVLSIGSDLCWVAMGTLLRCAIQLGLHRDPKHFPSMGILEAEIRRRLWATILELNIQTSLDSGTPPGISCGDFDTDPPSNINDEDLLDVSTTVSTLKQQLDRVTTQTSLQRFLLRNLKDRLRMLHCMNGIDNPLKDEEILSLSARIGKACRDCVPYCQPIQRGSEVAEDERNEADIAMFRQATAQLLLRRFLLVLHRPLAGRINENALYYHSRKVSFDTAAALLKPVNSTNTSATTFSHLMVRGGGMFRSCLNHVSLALASELLIEIGDLEEGGGESGGSPAYRRLLVDAVKEARDLWTERLRRGDTNVRLHMKLSIVLGLVEKEEDGEERGDDRGRVDGGNDGGTSTQQRMTMSAKESLETCIGLIRRNF
;
A
#
# COMPACT_ATOMS: atom_id res chain seq x y z
N MET A 1 24.26 -15.31 -16.06
CA MET A 1 23.50 -14.09 -15.68
C MET A 1 22.06 -14.51 -15.37
N SER A 2 21.61 -14.37 -14.12
CA SER A 2 20.26 -14.80 -13.67
C SER A 2 19.16 -14.32 -14.64
N MET A 3 18.15 -15.16 -14.90
CA MET A 3 17.02 -14.86 -15.79
C MET A 3 16.31 -13.55 -15.41
N PHE A 4 16.26 -13.22 -14.13
CA PHE A 4 15.77 -11.94 -13.65
C PHE A 4 16.58 -10.74 -14.17
N LYS A 5 17.91 -10.84 -14.20
CA LYS A 5 18.78 -9.80 -14.77
C LYS A 5 18.60 -9.71 -16.29
N LYS A 6 18.36 -10.83 -16.99
CA LYS A 6 18.05 -10.85 -18.43
C LYS A 6 16.74 -10.12 -18.73
N ILE A 7 15.67 -10.39 -17.98
CA ILE A 7 14.39 -9.68 -18.10
C ILE A 7 14.56 -8.19 -17.77
N ALA A 8 15.29 -7.87 -16.70
CA ALA A 8 15.54 -6.47 -16.35
C ALA A 8 16.36 -5.74 -17.42
N ALA A 9 17.32 -6.40 -18.05
CA ALA A 9 18.10 -5.85 -19.17
C ALA A 9 17.22 -5.66 -20.41
N PHE A 10 16.39 -6.65 -20.76
CA PHE A 10 15.38 -6.53 -21.81
C PHE A 10 14.51 -5.29 -21.57
N MET A 11 13.89 -5.18 -20.40
CA MET A 11 13.03 -4.04 -20.04
C MET A 11 13.75 -2.67 -20.09
N ARG A 12 15.06 -2.61 -19.80
CA ARG A 12 15.87 -1.38 -19.88
C ARG A 12 16.22 -1.00 -21.32
N ASN A 13 16.66 -1.98 -22.10
CA ASN A 13 17.00 -1.79 -23.52
C ASN A 13 15.76 -1.36 -24.32
N GLU A 14 14.59 -1.87 -23.94
CA GLU A 14 13.30 -1.48 -24.52
C GLU A 14 12.77 -0.12 -24.01
N ALA A 15 13.41 0.50 -23.01
CA ALA A 15 13.02 1.79 -22.44
C ALA A 15 13.91 2.98 -22.87
N GLY A 16 15.08 2.73 -23.46
CA GLY A 16 16.04 3.76 -23.89
C GLY A 16 15.58 4.56 -25.12
N SER A 17 15.96 5.84 -25.19
CA SER A 17 15.68 6.71 -26.33
C SER A 17 16.62 6.43 -27.51
N SER A 18 16.02 6.45 -28.70
CA SER A 18 16.61 6.43 -30.04
C SER A 18 18.05 6.95 -30.11
N SER A 19 19.05 6.08 -30.29
CA SER A 19 20.28 6.46 -31.00
C SER A 19 21.21 5.31 -31.39
N GLU A 20 21.06 4.09 -30.88
CA GLU A 20 21.97 3.00 -31.27
C GLU A 20 21.21 1.70 -31.51
N ILE A 21 20.95 1.43 -32.78
CA ILE A 21 21.03 0.15 -33.51
C ILE A 21 20.49 0.49 -34.90
N ALA A 22 21.28 1.24 -35.66
CA ALA A 22 21.15 1.24 -37.10
C ALA A 22 21.87 -0.03 -37.59
N ASN A 23 21.18 -0.82 -38.41
CA ASN A 23 21.71 -1.91 -39.23
C ASN A 23 21.83 -3.31 -38.57
N THR A 24 20.70 -3.93 -38.26
CA THR A 24 20.56 -5.40 -38.38
C THR A 24 19.14 -5.77 -38.80
N THR A 25 18.99 -6.20 -40.05
CA THR A 25 17.72 -6.65 -40.65
C THR A 25 17.47 -8.11 -40.26
N THR A 26 16.90 -8.33 -39.08
CA THR A 26 16.52 -9.67 -38.61
C THR A 26 15.12 -9.61 -38.00
N THR A 27 14.30 -10.64 -38.19
CA THR A 27 12.90 -10.72 -37.69
C THR A 27 12.80 -10.42 -36.19
N ALA A 28 13.81 -10.82 -35.41
CA ALA A 28 13.91 -10.53 -33.98
C ALA A 28 14.05 -9.02 -33.68
N ALA A 29 14.79 -8.26 -34.49
CA ALA A 29 14.95 -6.81 -34.33
C ALA A 29 13.63 -6.07 -34.63
N ALA A 30 12.84 -6.56 -35.58
CA ALA A 30 11.52 -6.01 -35.88
C ALA A 30 10.53 -6.20 -34.73
N SER A 31 10.49 -7.39 -34.11
CA SER A 31 9.62 -7.67 -32.96
C SER A 31 9.98 -6.83 -31.73
N VAL A 32 11.28 -6.63 -31.49
CA VAL A 32 11.80 -5.74 -30.44
C VAL A 32 11.34 -4.29 -30.67
N GLN A 33 11.49 -3.78 -31.90
CA GLN A 33 11.03 -2.44 -32.26
C GLN A 33 9.51 -2.26 -32.06
N GLN A 34 8.72 -3.31 -32.31
CA GLN A 34 7.28 -3.31 -32.06
C GLN A 34 6.96 -3.13 -30.57
N VAL A 35 7.66 -3.83 -29.67
CA VAL A 35 7.48 -3.68 -28.21
C VAL A 35 7.80 -2.24 -27.77
N ARG A 36 8.85 -1.61 -28.31
CA ARG A 36 9.16 -0.19 -28.03
C ARG A 36 8.05 0.74 -28.48
N ALA A 37 7.52 0.52 -29.70
CA ALA A 37 6.44 1.32 -30.23
C ALA A 37 5.19 1.24 -29.34
N LEU A 38 4.83 0.05 -28.88
CA LEU A 38 3.71 -0.16 -27.95
C LEU A 38 3.96 0.49 -26.58
N LEU A 39 5.18 0.39 -26.03
CA LEU A 39 5.55 1.11 -24.80
C LEU A 39 5.42 2.62 -24.95
N GLN A 40 5.85 3.17 -26.08
CA GLN A 40 5.72 4.59 -26.36
C GLN A 40 4.25 5.00 -26.52
N GLN A 41 3.42 4.17 -27.13
CA GLN A 41 1.98 4.38 -27.21
C GLN A 41 1.33 4.39 -25.81
N CYS A 42 1.68 3.45 -24.93
CA CYS A 42 1.25 3.45 -23.53
C CYS A 42 1.66 4.74 -22.80
N LYS A 43 2.90 5.22 -23.00
CA LYS A 43 3.39 6.48 -22.43
C LYS A 43 2.56 7.68 -22.93
N ASN A 44 2.29 7.75 -24.22
CA ASN A 44 1.51 8.84 -24.82
C ASN A 44 0.06 8.85 -24.29
N LEU A 45 -0.58 7.68 -24.17
CA LEU A 45 -1.91 7.55 -23.56
C LEU A 45 -1.91 7.98 -22.09
N SER A 46 -0.90 7.55 -21.31
CA SER A 46 -0.73 7.97 -19.91
C SER A 46 -0.58 9.49 -19.78
N GLN A 47 0.20 10.12 -20.66
CA GLN A 47 0.39 11.57 -20.66
C GLN A 47 -0.91 12.32 -20.99
N SER A 48 -1.68 11.85 -21.97
CA SER A 48 -2.99 12.42 -22.31
C SER A 48 -3.99 12.33 -21.15
N LEU A 49 -4.04 11.20 -20.43
CA LEU A 49 -4.87 11.09 -19.22
C LEU A 49 -4.42 12.04 -18.10
N LYS A 50 -3.11 12.28 -17.98
CA LYS A 50 -2.56 13.19 -16.97
C LYS A 50 -2.86 14.66 -17.29
N THR A 51 -2.93 15.05 -18.56
CA THR A 51 -3.31 16.42 -18.96
C THR A 51 -4.74 16.77 -18.60
N THR A 52 -5.64 15.77 -18.54
CA THR A 52 -7.06 15.95 -18.20
C THR A 52 -7.33 15.94 -16.68
N ARG A 53 -6.30 15.77 -15.83
CA ARG A 53 -6.48 15.70 -14.37
C ARG A 53 -6.95 17.04 -13.79
N PRO A 54 -7.91 17.04 -12.83
CA PRO A 54 -8.54 18.26 -12.31
C PRO A 54 -7.59 19.33 -11.78
N GLY A 55 -6.43 18.95 -11.24
CA GLY A 55 -5.47 19.89 -10.64
C GLY A 55 -4.77 20.87 -11.60
N ARG A 56 -5.09 20.86 -12.90
CA ARG A 56 -4.53 21.83 -13.88
C ARG A 56 -5.52 22.87 -14.39
N PHE A 57 -6.81 22.76 -14.04
CA PHE A 57 -7.83 23.67 -14.55
C PHE A 57 -8.57 24.34 -13.40
N LEU A 58 -8.28 25.63 -13.19
CA LEU A 58 -8.97 26.52 -12.25
C LEU A 58 -10.44 26.80 -12.64
N SER A 59 -10.89 26.33 -13.81
CA SER A 59 -12.13 26.80 -14.47
C SER A 59 -13.19 25.70 -14.66
N ARG A 60 -13.33 24.76 -13.71
CA ARG A 60 -14.36 23.70 -13.78
C ARG A 60 -15.53 24.05 -12.85
N PRO A 61 -16.81 23.83 -13.26
CA PRO A 61 -17.99 24.12 -12.43
C PRO A 61 -17.85 23.55 -11.01
N GLU A 62 -18.43 24.23 -10.02
CA GLU A 62 -18.34 23.85 -8.62
C GLU A 62 -18.69 22.37 -8.41
N PRO A 63 -17.93 21.66 -7.55
CA PRO A 63 -18.19 20.25 -7.32
C PRO A 63 -19.58 20.10 -6.68
N ILE A 64 -20.37 19.15 -7.19
CA ILE A 64 -21.62 18.78 -6.56
C ILE A 64 -21.26 18.10 -5.23
N ALA A 65 -21.63 18.75 -4.12
CA ALA A 65 -21.48 18.17 -2.80
C ALA A 65 -22.42 16.95 -2.67
N PRO A 66 -22.00 15.87 -1.99
CA PRO A 66 -22.87 14.75 -1.70
C PRO A 66 -24.05 15.21 -0.82
N THR A 67 -25.16 14.49 -0.88
CA THR A 67 -26.25 14.67 0.09
C THR A 67 -25.75 14.38 1.50
N ARG A 68 -26.37 14.99 2.52
CA ARG A 68 -26.03 14.74 3.93
C ARG A 68 -26.03 13.24 4.27
N ASP A 69 -27.06 12.50 3.85
CA ASP A 69 -27.12 11.05 4.08
C ASP A 69 -25.94 10.29 3.46
N ALA A 70 -25.52 10.68 2.25
CA ALA A 70 -24.36 10.08 1.62
C ALA A 70 -23.08 10.46 2.36
N ALA A 71 -22.94 11.71 2.78
CA ALA A 71 -21.80 12.17 3.58
C ALA A 71 -21.71 11.44 4.92
N ASP A 72 -22.83 11.23 5.62
CA ASP A 72 -22.91 10.50 6.89
C ASP A 72 -22.43 9.05 6.73
N ARG A 73 -22.86 8.36 5.65
CA ARG A 73 -22.38 7.01 5.34
C ARG A 73 -20.88 6.97 5.09
N LEU A 74 -20.37 7.91 4.29
CA LEU A 74 -18.94 7.98 3.98
C LEU A 74 -18.09 8.34 5.22
N ALA A 75 -18.59 9.22 6.09
CA ALA A 75 -17.94 9.53 7.36
C ALA A 75 -17.87 8.30 8.27
N ARG A 76 -18.97 7.53 8.38
CA ARG A 76 -18.98 6.27 9.13
C ARG A 76 -17.98 5.25 8.59
N LEU A 77 -17.80 5.16 7.26
CA LEU A 77 -16.77 4.29 6.67
C LEU A 77 -15.36 4.68 7.12
N TYR A 78 -15.01 5.98 7.09
CA TYR A 78 -13.71 6.44 7.63
C TYR A 78 -13.56 6.07 9.11
N LEU A 79 -14.58 6.37 9.93
CA LEU A 79 -14.56 6.19 11.37
C LEU A 79 -14.53 4.72 11.82
N SER A 80 -15.09 3.79 11.03
CA SER A 80 -15.06 2.37 11.37
C SER A 80 -13.79 1.66 10.90
N HIS A 81 -13.19 2.12 9.80
CA HIS A 81 -12.07 1.44 9.12
C HIS A 81 -10.70 2.04 9.46
N PHE A 82 -10.53 3.35 9.25
CA PHE A 82 -9.22 4.01 9.36
C PHE A 82 -8.98 4.63 10.74
N GLU A 83 -10.02 5.19 11.35
CA GLU A 83 -9.90 5.85 12.65
C GLU A 83 -9.37 4.91 13.75
N PRO A 84 -9.79 3.64 13.90
CA PRO A 84 -9.24 2.72 14.92
C PRO A 84 -7.74 2.39 14.73
N VAL A 85 -7.21 2.61 13.53
CA VAL A 85 -5.79 2.37 13.20
C VAL A 85 -4.97 3.64 13.45
N PHE A 86 -5.45 4.77 12.94
CA PHE A 86 -4.68 6.01 12.84
C PHE A 86 -5.02 7.05 13.89
N ARG A 87 -6.16 6.98 14.58
CA ARG A 87 -6.55 7.88 15.70
C ARG A 87 -6.34 9.38 15.44
N VAL A 88 -6.76 9.86 14.28
CA VAL A 88 -6.59 11.28 13.90
C VAL A 88 -7.61 12.16 14.61
N LEU A 89 -8.83 11.67 14.77
CA LEU A 89 -9.95 12.46 15.29
C LEU A 89 -10.39 11.92 16.67
N HIS A 90 -10.81 12.83 17.54
CA HIS A 90 -11.62 12.44 18.68
C HIS A 90 -13.06 12.32 18.21
N VAL A 91 -13.60 11.10 18.15
CA VAL A 91 -14.85 10.80 17.42
C VAL A 91 -16.05 11.62 17.93
N PRO A 92 -16.29 11.75 19.25
CA PRO A 92 -17.37 12.59 19.76
C PRO A 92 -17.23 14.07 19.38
N SER A 93 -16.03 14.64 19.47
CA SER A 93 -15.78 16.04 19.09
C SER A 93 -16.02 16.25 17.59
N PHE A 94 -15.56 15.33 16.75
CA PHE A 94 -15.80 15.41 15.31
C PHE A 94 -17.29 15.36 14.95
N TRP A 95 -18.09 14.51 15.59
CA TRP A 95 -19.54 14.50 15.35
C TRP A 95 -20.22 15.80 15.79
N SER A 96 -19.75 16.43 16.87
CA SER A 96 -20.24 17.76 17.25
C SER A 96 -19.90 18.82 16.19
N GLU A 97 -18.67 18.81 15.67
CA GLU A 97 -18.26 19.69 14.57
C GLU A 97 -19.04 19.41 13.27
N TRP A 98 -19.33 18.13 13.01
CA TRP A 98 -20.11 17.68 11.86
C TRP A 98 -21.53 18.24 11.88
N GLU A 99 -22.22 18.13 13.01
CA GLU A 99 -23.58 18.68 13.16
C GLU A 99 -23.59 20.19 12.99
N HIS A 100 -22.59 20.89 13.53
CA HIS A 100 -22.47 22.33 13.35
C HIS A 100 -22.21 22.72 11.89
N TYR A 101 -21.33 22.00 11.19
CA TYR A 101 -21.08 22.20 9.77
C TYR A 101 -22.34 22.01 8.93
N TRP A 102 -23.15 20.98 9.20
CA TRP A 102 -24.39 20.74 8.44
C TRP A 102 -25.54 21.67 8.79
N ALA A 103 -25.47 22.38 9.92
CA ALA A 103 -26.43 23.43 10.25
C ALA A 103 -26.25 24.67 9.35
N ASP A 104 -24.99 25.07 9.09
CA ASP A 104 -24.66 26.17 8.16
C ASP A 104 -23.29 25.96 7.49
N PRO A 105 -23.23 25.23 6.35
CA PRO A 105 -21.96 24.97 5.67
C PRO A 105 -21.28 26.23 5.14
N ALA A 106 -22.04 27.31 4.87
CA ALA A 106 -21.49 28.53 4.31
C ALA A 106 -20.76 29.38 5.37
N ALA A 107 -21.15 29.26 6.64
CA ALA A 107 -20.51 29.94 7.76
C ALA A 107 -19.37 29.12 8.41
N ALA A 108 -19.15 27.88 7.99
CA ALA A 108 -18.15 27.01 8.59
C ALA A 108 -16.71 27.51 8.34
N MET A 109 -15.87 27.43 9.36
CA MET A 109 -14.44 27.74 9.24
C MET A 109 -13.75 26.78 8.26
N ASP A 110 -12.75 27.27 7.53
CA ASP A 110 -11.97 26.48 6.56
C ASP A 110 -11.45 25.17 7.15
N VAL A 111 -10.95 25.18 8.39
CA VAL A 111 -10.42 23.98 9.06
C VAL A 111 -11.48 22.90 9.26
N THR A 112 -12.70 23.28 9.63
CA THR A 112 -13.84 22.36 9.80
C THR A 112 -14.28 21.83 8.44
N THR A 113 -14.44 22.72 7.46
CA THR A 113 -14.79 22.37 6.09
C THR A 113 -13.81 21.35 5.49
N LEU A 114 -12.51 21.58 5.65
CA LEU A 114 -11.47 20.67 5.15
C LEU A 114 -11.47 19.32 5.89
N LYS A 115 -11.64 19.30 7.21
CA LYS A 115 -11.77 18.04 7.98
C LYS A 115 -12.96 17.21 7.46
N VAL A 116 -14.14 17.83 7.34
CA VAL A 116 -15.35 17.18 6.81
C VAL A 116 -15.12 16.64 5.41
N GLN A 117 -14.62 17.48 4.50
CA GLN A 117 -14.36 17.10 3.11
C GLN A 117 -13.36 15.95 2.98
N LEU A 118 -12.28 15.95 3.76
CA LEU A 118 -11.27 14.89 3.73
C LEU A 118 -11.79 13.58 4.32
N VAL A 119 -12.59 13.62 5.38
CA VAL A 119 -13.26 12.43 5.94
C VAL A 119 -14.19 11.79 4.91
N ILE A 120 -15.01 12.60 4.23
CA ILE A 120 -15.87 12.13 3.13
C ILE A 120 -15.02 11.58 1.98
N ALA A 121 -13.93 12.26 1.62
CA ALA A 121 -13.05 11.84 0.54
C ALA A 121 -12.42 10.46 0.82
N ILE A 122 -11.95 10.22 2.05
CA ILE A 122 -11.44 8.91 2.45
C ILE A 122 -12.56 7.86 2.39
N GLY A 123 -13.72 8.15 2.99
CA GLY A 123 -14.90 7.28 2.92
C GLY A 123 -15.26 6.88 1.49
N SER A 124 -15.20 7.82 0.55
CA SER A 124 -15.54 7.56 -0.87
C SER A 124 -14.59 6.59 -1.58
N GLY A 125 -13.34 6.48 -1.12
CA GLY A 125 -12.42 5.48 -1.66
C GLY A 125 -12.50 4.13 -0.92
N LEU A 126 -13.12 4.10 0.26
CA LEU A 126 -13.46 2.87 0.98
C LEU A 126 -14.75 2.24 0.45
N SER A 127 -15.72 3.05 0.01
CA SER A 127 -16.98 2.53 -0.55
C SER A 127 -16.72 1.69 -1.80
N GLY A 128 -17.21 0.44 -1.81
CA GLY A 128 -17.23 -0.40 -3.00
C GLY A 128 -18.14 0.19 -4.09
N ASN A 129 -17.90 -0.15 -5.35
CA ASN A 129 -18.66 0.39 -6.49
C ASN A 129 -20.17 0.01 -6.49
N GLU A 130 -20.60 -0.94 -5.65
CA GLU A 130 -21.97 -1.49 -5.69
C GLU A 130 -22.99 -0.68 -4.87
N GLU A 131 -22.55 0.15 -3.92
CA GLU A 131 -23.49 0.80 -2.97
C GLU A 131 -23.89 2.24 -3.31
N LEU A 132 -23.26 2.85 -4.33
CA LEU A 132 -23.58 4.23 -4.72
C LEU A 132 -24.16 4.26 -6.15
N PRO A 133 -25.35 4.88 -6.34
CA PRO A 133 -25.95 5.11 -7.66
C PRO A 133 -24.99 5.82 -8.63
N SER A 134 -25.44 6.06 -9.87
CA SER A 134 -24.72 6.79 -10.93
C SER A 134 -24.00 8.09 -10.48
N SER A 135 -24.42 8.69 -9.35
CA SER A 135 -23.78 9.78 -8.61
C SER A 135 -22.39 9.47 -7.99
N SER A 136 -21.98 8.20 -7.89
CA SER A 136 -20.70 7.76 -7.32
C SER A 136 -19.48 8.34 -8.04
N ARG A 137 -19.54 8.43 -9.38
CA ARG A 137 -18.47 9.01 -10.20
C ARG A 137 -18.30 10.51 -9.93
N ASP A 138 -19.39 11.22 -9.65
CA ASP A 138 -19.35 12.64 -9.31
C ASP A 138 -18.78 12.84 -7.90
N VAL A 139 -19.18 12.02 -6.93
CA VAL A 139 -18.63 12.03 -5.57
C VAL A 139 -17.12 11.78 -5.58
N HIS A 140 -16.62 10.79 -6.32
CA HIS A 140 -15.17 10.53 -6.41
C HIS A 140 -14.40 11.70 -7.06
N ARG A 141 -14.97 12.33 -8.09
CA ARG A 141 -14.35 13.50 -8.73
C ARG A 141 -14.33 14.70 -7.78
N THR A 142 -15.41 14.92 -7.03
CA THR A 142 -15.51 15.92 -5.97
C THR A 142 -14.48 15.67 -4.87
N ALA A 143 -14.38 14.43 -4.37
CA ALA A 143 -13.39 14.02 -3.39
C ALA A 143 -11.95 14.30 -3.85
N CYS A 144 -11.63 13.99 -5.11
CA CYS A 144 -10.32 14.32 -5.68
C CYS A 144 -10.03 15.83 -5.63
N ARG A 145 -11.03 16.68 -5.89
CA ARG A 145 -10.85 18.15 -5.83
C ARG A 145 -10.64 18.64 -4.41
N TRP A 146 -11.35 18.09 -3.43
CA TRP A 146 -11.13 18.43 -2.03
C TRP A 146 -9.72 18.07 -1.55
N VAL A 147 -9.16 16.95 -2.03
CA VAL A 147 -7.75 16.61 -1.75
C VAL A 147 -6.79 17.67 -2.31
N PHE A 148 -7.03 18.17 -3.53
CA PHE A 148 -6.21 19.25 -4.08
C PHE A 148 -6.41 20.56 -3.32
N ALA A 149 -7.65 20.94 -2.96
CA ALA A 149 -7.93 22.13 -2.18
C ALA A 149 -7.25 22.07 -0.79
N ALA A 150 -7.30 20.92 -0.11
CA ALA A 150 -6.58 20.71 1.13
C ALA A 150 -5.06 20.79 0.96
N GLN A 151 -4.53 20.29 -0.16
CA GLN A 151 -3.11 20.41 -0.47
C GLN A 151 -2.69 21.88 -0.69
N ASP A 152 -3.50 22.64 -1.44
CA ASP A 152 -3.25 24.07 -1.68
C ASP A 152 -3.34 24.86 -0.38
N TRP A 153 -4.33 24.55 0.47
CA TRP A 153 -4.45 25.13 1.81
C TRP A 153 -3.19 24.82 2.62
N VAL A 154 -2.77 23.55 2.76
CA VAL A 154 -1.55 23.19 3.52
C VAL A 154 -0.28 23.85 2.95
N ALA A 155 -0.20 24.06 1.63
CA ALA A 155 0.94 24.68 0.97
C ALA A 155 0.96 26.22 1.05
N ALA A 156 -0.15 26.86 1.40
CA ALA A 156 -0.22 28.31 1.56
C ALA A 156 0.72 28.78 2.69
N PRO A 157 1.23 30.04 2.64
CA PRO A 157 2.21 30.55 3.60
C PRO A 157 1.87 30.25 5.06
N PHE A 158 2.89 29.88 5.83
CA PHE A 158 2.73 29.57 7.25
C PHE A 158 2.49 30.85 8.05
N GLU A 159 1.25 31.05 8.45
CA GLU A 159 0.88 32.02 9.49
C GLU A 159 0.83 31.29 10.84
N LYS A 160 1.21 31.99 11.91
CA LYS A 160 1.32 31.39 13.26
C LYS A 160 0.00 30.73 13.70
N ASP A 161 -1.13 31.35 13.37
CA ASP A 161 -2.47 30.91 13.76
C ASP A 161 -2.93 29.65 13.01
N ARG A 162 -2.26 29.32 11.89
CA ARG A 162 -2.53 28.11 11.11
C ARG A 162 -1.76 26.90 11.60
N LEU A 163 -0.80 27.07 12.50
CA LEU A 163 -0.09 25.98 13.15
C LEU A 163 -0.88 25.57 14.40
N SER A 164 -1.86 24.69 14.22
CA SER A 164 -2.76 24.18 15.26
C SER A 164 -2.90 22.65 15.20
N LEU A 165 -3.57 22.05 16.21
CA LEU A 165 -3.90 20.62 16.17
C LEU A 165 -4.81 20.28 14.99
N ASP A 166 -5.75 21.17 14.61
CA ASP A 166 -6.59 20.99 13.42
C ASP A 166 -5.76 20.91 12.14
N CYS A 167 -4.72 21.75 12.02
CA CYS A 167 -3.81 21.69 10.88
C CYS A 167 -3.07 20.34 10.80
N ILE A 168 -2.63 19.80 11.95
CA ILE A 168 -2.02 18.47 12.00
C ILE A 168 -3.03 17.38 11.62
N GLN A 169 -4.27 17.46 12.12
CA GLN A 169 -5.35 16.54 11.75
C GLN A 169 -5.63 16.57 10.25
N ILE A 170 -5.76 17.77 9.65
CA ILE A 170 -5.96 17.97 8.21
C ILE A 170 -4.81 17.36 7.43
N GLN A 171 -3.55 17.57 7.83
CA GLN A 171 -2.39 16.99 7.15
C GLN A 171 -2.36 15.46 7.25
N CYS A 172 -2.71 14.88 8.41
CA CYS A 172 -2.86 13.42 8.56
C CYS A 172 -3.97 12.86 7.67
N LEU A 173 -5.17 13.46 7.70
CA LEU A 173 -6.29 13.08 6.84
C LEU A 173 -5.94 13.23 5.35
N LEU A 174 -5.21 14.28 4.97
CA LEU A 174 -4.74 14.50 3.62
C LEU A 174 -3.77 13.40 3.17
N MET A 175 -2.86 12.95 4.04
CA MET A 175 -1.99 11.80 3.74
C MET A 175 -2.83 10.55 3.48
N LEU A 176 -3.81 10.24 4.33
CA LEU A 176 -4.69 9.08 4.15
C LEU A 176 -5.55 9.19 2.87
N ALA A 177 -6.11 10.37 2.58
CA ALA A 177 -6.91 10.60 1.39
C ALA A 177 -6.09 10.42 0.09
N ARG A 178 -4.84 10.90 0.07
CA ARG A 178 -3.92 10.71 -1.07
C ARG A 178 -3.60 9.23 -1.32
N GLN A 179 -3.49 8.44 -0.24
CA GLN A 179 -3.30 6.99 -0.31
C GLN A 179 -4.54 6.32 -0.89
N VAL A 180 -5.72 6.57 -0.33
CA VAL A 180 -6.97 5.91 -0.72
C VAL A 180 -7.43 6.28 -2.13
N LEU A 181 -7.27 7.55 -2.53
CA LEU A 181 -7.69 8.06 -3.84
C LEU A 181 -6.59 8.01 -4.90
N SER A 182 -5.38 7.54 -4.56
CA SER A 182 -4.23 7.47 -5.48
C SER A 182 -3.81 8.82 -6.07
N ILE A 183 -3.88 9.89 -5.25
CA ILE A 183 -3.58 11.26 -5.67
C ILE A 183 -2.16 11.63 -5.23
N GLY A 184 -1.25 11.72 -6.18
CA GLY A 184 0.14 12.11 -5.94
C GLY A 184 0.83 11.26 -4.88
N SER A 185 0.37 10.03 -4.63
CA SER A 185 0.80 9.21 -3.50
C SER A 185 2.30 8.88 -3.52
N ASP A 186 2.91 8.83 -4.71
CA ASP A 186 4.36 8.69 -4.90
C ASP A 186 5.17 9.88 -4.35
N LEU A 187 4.52 11.02 -4.04
CA LEU A 187 5.11 12.23 -3.45
C LEU A 187 4.71 12.43 -1.99
N CYS A 188 4.14 11.42 -1.31
CA CYS A 188 3.73 11.56 0.09
C CYS A 188 4.91 11.76 1.04
N TRP A 189 6.10 11.23 0.74
CA TRP A 189 7.28 11.38 1.61
C TRP A 189 7.69 12.85 1.83
N VAL A 190 7.66 13.68 0.78
CA VAL A 190 7.96 15.12 0.91
C VAL A 190 6.95 15.83 1.81
N ALA A 191 5.66 15.56 1.59
CA ALA A 191 4.59 16.14 2.41
C ALA A 191 4.67 15.65 3.87
N MET A 192 5.05 14.39 4.08
CA MET A 192 5.28 13.83 5.40
C MET A 192 6.41 14.55 6.14
N GLY A 193 7.49 14.92 5.45
CA GLY A 193 8.57 15.74 6.02
C GLY A 193 8.10 17.13 6.49
N THR A 194 7.09 17.71 5.84
CA THR A 194 6.44 18.95 6.32
C THR A 194 5.59 18.69 7.55
N LEU A 195 4.71 17.69 7.50
CA LEU A 195 3.85 17.29 8.63
C LEU A 195 4.66 17.00 9.90
N LEU A 196 5.73 16.21 9.78
CA LEU A 196 6.61 15.89 10.90
C LEU A 196 7.20 17.15 11.55
N ARG A 197 7.71 18.09 10.73
CA ARG A 197 8.28 19.35 11.24
C ARG A 197 7.23 20.28 11.85
N CYS A 198 6.04 20.37 11.27
CA CYS A 198 4.91 21.10 11.87
C CYS A 198 4.54 20.52 13.24
N ALA A 199 4.47 19.20 13.36
CA ALA A 199 4.17 18.54 14.63
C ALA A 199 5.26 18.74 15.68
N ILE A 200 6.53 18.68 15.28
CA ILE A 200 7.67 18.99 16.16
C ILE A 200 7.61 20.45 16.63
N GLN A 201 7.34 21.39 15.72
CA GLN A 201 7.19 22.81 16.04
C GLN A 201 6.05 23.08 17.04
N LEU A 202 4.98 22.28 16.99
CA LEU A 202 3.88 22.31 17.96
C LEU A 202 4.16 21.56 19.28
N GLY A 203 5.32 20.92 19.39
CA GLY A 203 5.74 20.18 20.58
C GLY A 203 5.13 18.79 20.72
N LEU A 204 4.56 18.17 19.68
CA LEU A 204 3.93 16.84 19.78
C LEU A 204 4.94 15.71 20.08
N HIS A 205 6.22 15.94 19.80
CA HIS A 205 7.34 15.06 20.13
C HIS A 205 7.72 15.07 21.63
N ARG A 206 7.12 15.99 22.40
CA ARG A 206 7.28 16.08 23.85
C ARG A 206 6.04 15.58 24.56
N ASP A 207 6.22 14.72 25.56
CA ASP A 207 5.07 14.15 26.28
C ASP A 207 4.28 15.25 27.02
N PRO A 208 2.94 15.23 26.93
CA PRO A 208 2.06 16.13 27.67
C PRO A 208 2.32 16.24 29.18
N LYS A 209 2.93 15.24 29.84
CA LYS A 209 3.30 15.29 31.26
C LYS A 209 4.25 16.44 31.61
N HIS A 210 4.95 16.99 30.63
CA HIS A 210 5.83 18.16 30.79
C HIS A 210 5.06 19.49 30.74
N PHE A 211 3.76 19.47 30.42
CA PHE A 211 2.90 20.64 30.27
C PHE A 211 1.74 20.60 31.27
N PRO A 212 1.95 20.99 32.54
CA PRO A 212 0.98 20.77 33.63
C PRO A 212 -0.35 21.50 33.46
N SER A 213 -0.41 22.55 32.64
CA SER A 213 -1.64 23.30 32.34
C SER A 213 -2.49 22.67 31.22
N MET A 214 -2.03 21.59 30.60
CA MET A 214 -2.72 20.96 29.46
C MET A 214 -3.88 20.08 29.93
N GLY A 215 -5.04 20.26 29.30
CA GLY A 215 -6.22 19.43 29.57
C GLY A 215 -6.01 17.96 29.16
N ILE A 216 -6.71 17.04 29.82
CA ILE A 216 -6.59 15.59 29.59
C ILE A 216 -6.90 15.22 28.12
N LEU A 217 -7.99 15.78 27.58
CA LEU A 217 -8.38 15.51 26.20
C LEU A 217 -7.33 16.01 25.20
N GLU A 218 -6.82 17.22 25.37
CA GLU A 218 -5.77 17.77 24.49
C GLU A 218 -4.49 16.95 24.57
N ALA A 219 -4.07 16.57 25.78
CA ALA A 219 -2.91 15.71 26.01
C ALA A 219 -3.05 14.37 25.28
N GLU A 220 -4.21 13.73 25.36
CA GLU A 220 -4.46 12.46 24.69
C GLU A 220 -4.52 12.60 23.16
N ILE A 221 -5.16 13.65 22.64
CA ILE A 221 -5.16 13.95 21.19
C ILE A 221 -3.72 14.15 20.68
N ARG A 222 -2.86 14.87 21.41
CA ARG A 222 -1.45 15.06 21.04
C ARG A 222 -0.68 13.75 20.98
N ARG A 223 -0.84 12.86 21.97
CA ARG A 223 -0.20 11.53 21.95
C ARG A 223 -0.67 10.69 20.77
N ARG A 224 -1.99 10.69 20.49
CA ARG A 224 -2.58 9.95 19.37
C ARG A 224 -2.05 10.44 18.04
N LEU A 225 -2.08 11.75 17.79
CA LEU A 225 -1.56 12.35 16.56
C LEU A 225 -0.07 12.06 16.38
N TRP A 226 0.73 12.16 17.46
CA TRP A 226 2.15 11.82 17.39
C TRP A 226 2.37 10.36 16.97
N ALA A 227 1.64 9.42 17.56
CA ALA A 227 1.71 8.01 17.15
C ALA A 227 1.30 7.80 15.68
N THR A 228 0.27 8.52 15.20
CA THR A 228 -0.13 8.52 13.77
C THR A 228 0.99 9.02 12.87
N ILE A 229 1.60 10.14 13.21
CA ILE A 229 2.68 10.78 12.44
C ILE A 229 3.87 9.83 12.34
N LEU A 230 4.24 9.15 13.43
CA LEU A 230 5.30 8.16 13.43
C LEU A 230 4.99 6.98 12.50
N GLU A 231 3.75 6.46 12.53
CA GLU A 231 3.32 5.38 11.62
C GLU A 231 3.36 5.84 10.15
N LEU A 232 2.77 6.99 9.82
CA LEU A 232 2.78 7.54 8.46
C LEU A 232 4.22 7.82 7.97
N ASN A 233 5.09 8.30 8.84
CA ASN A 233 6.50 8.56 8.52
C ASN A 233 7.25 7.30 8.09
N ILE A 234 7.11 6.19 8.83
CA ILE A 234 7.78 4.95 8.46
C ILE A 234 7.18 4.29 7.22
N GLN A 235 5.87 4.38 7.02
CA GLN A 235 5.22 3.80 5.83
C GLN A 235 5.61 4.56 4.57
N THR A 236 5.62 5.89 4.60
CA THR A 236 6.06 6.70 3.45
C THR A 236 7.55 6.54 3.16
N SER A 237 8.38 6.40 4.20
CA SER A 237 9.82 6.09 4.05
C SER A 237 10.03 4.73 3.40
N LEU A 238 9.24 3.72 3.80
CA LEU A 238 9.23 2.39 3.19
C LEU A 238 8.79 2.44 1.72
N ASP A 239 7.74 3.20 1.40
CA ASP A 239 7.21 3.36 0.03
C ASP A 239 8.24 4.00 -0.91
N SER A 240 8.95 5.03 -0.43
CA SER A 240 9.89 5.81 -1.23
C SER A 240 11.32 5.27 -1.21
N GLY A 241 11.63 4.28 -0.37
CA GLY A 241 13.00 3.76 -0.21
C GLY A 241 13.95 4.81 0.37
N THR A 242 13.46 5.63 1.31
CA THR A 242 14.19 6.75 1.90
C THR A 242 14.36 6.56 3.41
N PRO A 243 15.39 7.14 4.05
CA PRO A 243 15.51 7.12 5.50
C PRO A 243 14.32 7.81 6.19
N PRO A 244 13.85 7.30 7.33
CA PRO A 244 12.86 7.99 8.16
C PRO A 244 13.40 9.34 8.65
N GLY A 245 12.53 10.35 8.72
CA GLY A 245 12.91 11.69 9.20
C GLY A 245 13.09 11.82 10.72
N ILE A 246 13.07 10.71 11.48
CA ILE A 246 13.14 10.70 12.94
C ILE A 246 13.69 9.39 13.49
N SER A 247 14.40 9.47 14.60
CA SER A 247 14.94 8.37 15.41
C SER A 247 14.18 8.22 16.73
N CYS A 248 14.28 7.04 17.36
CA CYS A 248 13.63 6.78 18.65
C CYS A 248 14.13 7.68 19.80
N GLY A 249 15.28 8.34 19.65
CA GLY A 249 15.82 9.27 20.66
C GLY A 249 15.32 10.71 20.52
N ASP A 250 14.58 11.03 19.46
CA ASP A 250 14.19 12.42 19.14
C ASP A 250 12.87 12.84 19.80
N PHE A 251 12.21 11.93 20.53
CA PHE A 251 10.93 12.17 21.21
C PHE A 251 10.85 11.41 22.52
N ASP A 252 10.07 11.93 23.47
CA ASP A 252 9.83 11.32 24.79
C ASP A 252 8.33 11.04 25.05
N THR A 253 7.47 11.30 24.06
CA THR A 253 6.02 11.07 24.11
C THR A 253 5.68 9.61 24.40
N ASP A 254 4.94 9.37 25.48
CA ASP A 254 4.45 8.05 25.86
C ASP A 254 3.34 7.57 24.91
N PRO A 255 3.08 6.25 24.81
CA PRO A 255 1.95 5.74 24.03
C PRO A 255 0.60 6.35 24.45
N PRO A 256 -0.33 6.59 23.50
CA PRO A 256 -1.71 7.01 23.79
C PRO A 256 -2.36 6.10 24.82
N SER A 257 -3.20 6.59 25.71
CA SER A 257 -3.81 5.78 26.77
C SER A 257 -4.73 4.70 26.16
N ASN A 258 -4.76 3.48 26.72
CA ASN A 258 -5.71 2.46 26.29
C ASN A 258 -7.08 2.80 26.88
N ILE A 259 -7.87 3.62 26.20
CA ILE A 259 -9.21 4.09 26.62
C ILE A 259 -10.10 4.32 25.39
N ASN A 260 -11.42 4.25 25.56
CA ASN A 260 -12.37 4.66 24.53
C ASN A 260 -12.59 6.18 24.58
N ASP A 261 -13.11 6.75 23.50
CA ASP A 261 -13.34 8.18 23.38
C ASP A 261 -14.46 8.69 24.29
N GLU A 262 -15.47 7.86 24.53
CA GLU A 262 -16.57 8.20 25.42
C GLU A 262 -16.08 8.42 26.86
N ASP A 263 -15.04 7.69 27.28
CA ASP A 263 -14.45 7.77 28.62
C ASP A 263 -13.57 9.01 28.81
N LEU A 264 -13.16 9.69 27.73
CA LEU A 264 -12.32 10.90 27.78
C LEU A 264 -13.08 12.18 28.11
N LEU A 265 -14.41 12.14 28.04
CA LEU A 265 -15.28 13.28 28.33
C LEU A 265 -15.58 13.42 29.83
N ASP A 266 -15.28 12.39 30.64
CA ASP A 266 -15.57 12.40 32.08
C ASP A 266 -14.43 13.06 32.88
N VAL A 267 -14.70 14.28 33.36
CA VAL A 267 -13.77 15.11 34.14
C VAL A 267 -13.44 14.49 35.51
N SER A 268 -14.26 13.56 36.01
CA SER A 268 -14.04 12.92 37.32
C SER A 268 -12.99 11.81 37.29
N THR A 269 -12.58 11.37 36.10
CA THR A 269 -11.73 10.19 35.95
C THR A 269 -10.25 10.58 35.85
N THR A 270 -9.48 10.37 36.92
CA THR A 270 -8.02 10.52 36.86
C THR A 270 -7.42 9.46 35.93
N VAL A 271 -6.68 9.91 34.91
CA VAL A 271 -5.96 9.08 33.91
C VAL A 271 -5.17 7.92 34.53
N SER A 272 -4.67 8.06 35.75
CA SER A 272 -3.95 7.00 36.49
C SER A 272 -4.83 5.78 36.82
N THR A 273 -6.11 6.00 37.14
CA THR A 273 -7.06 4.94 37.54
C THR A 273 -7.51 4.12 36.34
N LEU A 274 -7.65 4.76 35.17
CA LEU A 274 -7.96 4.08 33.90
C LEU A 274 -6.77 3.24 33.38
N LYS A 275 -5.54 3.74 33.54
CA LYS A 275 -4.32 3.08 33.02
C LYS A 275 -4.05 1.70 33.62
N GLN A 276 -4.34 1.47 34.90
CA GLN A 276 -4.01 0.20 35.58
C GLN A 276 -5.01 -0.94 35.35
N GLN A 277 -6.25 -0.63 34.94
CA GLN A 277 -7.31 -1.64 34.75
C GLN A 277 -7.40 -2.14 33.29
N LEU A 278 -6.96 -1.34 32.30
CA LEU A 278 -7.40 -1.53 30.90
C LEU A 278 -6.42 -2.20 29.94
N ASP A 279 -5.14 -2.45 30.28
CA ASP A 279 -4.19 -3.08 29.33
C ASP A 279 -4.57 -4.51 28.89
N ARG A 280 -5.57 -5.14 29.55
CA ARG A 280 -6.12 -6.45 29.18
C ARG A 280 -7.35 -6.38 28.26
N VAL A 281 -7.94 -5.20 28.05
CA VAL A 281 -9.17 -5.01 27.29
C VAL A 281 -8.88 -4.30 25.98
N THR A 282 -9.45 -4.79 24.88
CA THR A 282 -9.35 -4.15 23.56
C THR A 282 -10.23 -2.89 23.54
N THR A 283 -9.63 -1.75 23.18
CA THR A 283 -10.29 -0.45 23.00
C THR A 283 -10.05 0.13 21.60
N GLN A 284 -10.65 1.29 21.32
CA GLN A 284 -10.42 2.04 20.09
C GLN A 284 -8.95 2.43 19.83
N THR A 285 -8.08 2.46 20.85
CA THR A 285 -6.66 2.83 20.72
C THR A 285 -5.72 1.62 20.71
N SER A 286 -6.23 0.42 20.94
CA SER A 286 -5.45 -0.80 21.13
C SER A 286 -4.56 -1.15 19.93
N LEU A 287 -5.08 -1.05 18.70
CA LEU A 287 -4.29 -1.34 17.49
C LEU A 287 -3.18 -0.31 17.25
N GLN A 288 -3.48 0.99 17.43
CA GLN A 288 -2.47 2.05 17.30
C GLN A 288 -1.34 1.86 18.32
N ARG A 289 -1.68 1.57 19.59
CA ARG A 289 -0.70 1.24 20.65
C ARG A 289 0.15 0.02 20.27
N PHE A 290 -0.48 -1.02 19.71
CA PHE A 290 0.24 -2.21 19.24
C PHE A 290 1.25 -1.89 18.14
N LEU A 291 0.86 -1.10 17.13
CA LEU A 291 1.75 -0.67 16.06
C LEU A 291 2.92 0.17 16.60
N LEU A 292 2.63 1.12 17.50
CA LEU A 292 3.64 1.96 18.14
C LEU A 292 4.65 1.15 18.95
N ARG A 293 4.21 0.12 19.69
CA ARG A 293 5.11 -0.79 20.42
C ARG A 293 6.12 -1.49 19.51
N ASN A 294 5.74 -1.75 18.26
CA ASN A 294 6.59 -2.37 17.24
C ASN A 294 7.30 -1.35 16.34
N LEU A 295 7.29 -0.05 16.68
CA LEU A 295 7.90 1.01 15.88
C LEU A 295 9.44 0.89 15.83
N LYS A 296 10.09 0.61 16.97
CA LYS A 296 11.56 0.62 17.09
C LYS A 296 12.23 -0.35 16.12
N ASP A 297 11.73 -1.58 16.03
CA ASP A 297 12.26 -2.59 15.12
C ASP A 297 12.07 -2.18 13.66
N ARG A 298 10.89 -1.64 13.32
CA ARG A 298 10.57 -1.13 11.98
C ARG A 298 11.45 0.05 11.57
N LEU A 299 11.71 0.98 12.48
CA LEU A 299 12.66 2.08 12.28
C LEU A 299 14.08 1.55 12.06
N ARG A 300 14.54 0.60 12.88
CA ARG A 300 15.87 0.01 12.73
C ARG A 300 16.05 -0.64 11.37
N MET A 301 15.04 -1.39 10.90
CA MET A 301 15.05 -1.98 9.56
C MET A 301 15.19 -0.92 8.47
N LEU A 302 14.38 0.15 8.51
CA LEU A 302 14.42 1.21 7.50
C LEU A 302 15.76 1.96 7.47
N HIS A 303 16.31 2.33 8.63
CA HIS A 303 17.58 3.04 8.70
C HIS A 303 18.73 2.25 8.09
N CYS A 304 18.73 0.93 8.25
CA CYS A 304 19.80 0.08 7.70
C CYS A 304 19.60 -0.18 6.21
N MET A 305 18.35 -0.31 5.77
CA MET A 305 18.02 -0.62 4.38
C MET A 305 18.16 0.58 3.44
N ASN A 306 17.83 1.77 3.94
CA ASN A 306 17.84 3.00 3.16
C ASN A 306 19.04 3.91 3.51
N GLY A 307 19.87 3.51 4.48
CA GLY A 307 21.09 4.22 4.88
C GLY A 307 22.28 3.91 3.96
N ILE A 308 23.26 4.83 3.94
CA ILE A 308 24.46 4.72 3.08
C ILE A 308 25.47 3.71 3.67
N ASP A 309 25.68 3.69 4.99
CA ASP A 309 26.76 2.94 5.65
C ASP A 309 26.32 2.23 6.95
N ASN A 310 25.36 1.30 6.88
CA ASN A 310 25.03 0.43 8.02
C ASN A 310 24.36 -0.89 7.62
N PRO A 311 25.05 -1.81 6.92
CA PRO A 311 24.47 -3.10 6.60
C PRO A 311 24.20 -3.89 7.89
N LEU A 312 22.97 -4.43 8.01
CA LEU A 312 22.64 -5.31 9.13
C LEU A 312 23.50 -6.56 9.09
N LYS A 313 24.00 -6.99 10.24
CA LYS A 313 24.60 -8.32 10.40
C LYS A 313 23.51 -9.38 10.28
N ASP A 314 23.87 -10.58 9.82
CA ASP A 314 22.92 -11.69 9.62
C ASP A 314 22.13 -12.02 10.88
N GLU A 315 22.78 -12.03 12.05
CA GLU A 315 22.10 -12.24 13.35
C GLU A 315 21.04 -11.17 13.63
N GLU A 316 21.32 -9.91 13.30
CA GLU A 316 20.38 -8.80 13.50
C GLU A 316 19.20 -8.90 12.53
N ILE A 317 19.44 -9.31 11.27
CA ILE A 317 18.41 -9.59 10.27
C ILE A 317 17.45 -10.65 10.78
N LEU A 318 17.97 -11.79 11.26
CA LEU A 318 17.15 -12.89 11.80
C LEU A 318 16.36 -12.45 13.04
N SER A 319 17.00 -11.70 13.93
CA SER A 319 16.39 -11.20 15.16
C SER A 319 15.25 -10.22 14.89
N LEU A 320 15.46 -9.24 14.00
CA LEU A 320 14.42 -8.29 13.56
C LEU A 320 13.28 -9.01 12.82
N SER A 321 13.62 -9.93 11.92
CA SER A 321 12.65 -10.74 11.18
C SER A 321 11.75 -11.55 12.11
N ALA A 322 12.33 -12.19 13.12
CA ALA A 322 11.58 -12.95 14.11
C ALA A 322 10.63 -12.07 14.94
N ARG A 323 11.09 -10.89 15.37
CA ARG A 323 10.25 -9.94 16.15
C ARG A 323 9.09 -9.38 15.34
N ILE A 324 9.33 -8.94 14.10
CA ILE A 324 8.26 -8.46 13.22
C ILE A 324 7.32 -9.59 12.80
N GLY A 325 7.86 -10.78 12.51
CA GLY A 325 7.06 -11.98 12.23
C GLY A 325 6.16 -12.37 13.40
N LYS A 326 6.65 -12.25 14.64
CA LYS A 326 5.85 -12.41 15.86
C LYS A 326 4.77 -11.34 15.96
N ALA A 327 5.11 -10.06 15.73
CA ALA A 327 4.14 -8.97 15.72
C ALA A 327 3.00 -9.18 14.71
N CYS A 328 3.30 -9.75 13.53
CA CYS A 328 2.29 -10.09 12.54
C CYS A 328 1.30 -11.17 13.03
N ARG A 329 1.73 -12.09 13.90
CA ARG A 329 0.82 -13.10 14.50
C ARG A 329 0.04 -12.51 15.67
N ASP A 330 0.70 -11.70 16.48
CA ASP A 330 0.15 -11.16 17.72
C ASP A 330 -0.81 -9.97 17.50
N CYS A 331 -0.97 -9.46 16.28
CA CYS A 331 -1.83 -8.30 16.02
C CYS A 331 -3.33 -8.64 16.01
N VAL A 332 -3.70 -9.91 15.83
CA VAL A 332 -5.10 -10.36 15.64
C VAL A 332 -6.03 -9.97 16.79
N PRO A 333 -5.67 -10.14 18.09
CA PRO A 333 -6.53 -9.75 19.20
C PRO A 333 -6.83 -8.25 19.25
N TYR A 334 -5.92 -7.42 18.73
CA TYR A 334 -6.06 -5.96 18.71
C TYR A 334 -6.93 -5.46 17.54
N CYS A 335 -7.33 -6.35 16.63
CA CYS A 335 -8.17 -6.05 15.47
C CYS A 335 -9.64 -6.44 15.67
N GLN A 336 -9.95 -7.10 16.78
CA GLN A 336 -11.28 -7.63 17.07
C GLN A 336 -12.33 -6.52 17.23
N PRO A 337 -13.62 -6.85 17.04
CA PRO A 337 -14.73 -5.98 17.38
C PRO A 337 -14.56 -5.43 18.80
N ILE A 338 -14.82 -4.13 18.96
CA ILE A 338 -14.84 -3.51 20.28
C ILE A 338 -16.22 -3.85 20.85
N GLN A 339 -16.27 -4.61 21.94
CA GLN A 339 -17.52 -5.07 22.54
C GLN A 339 -18.39 -3.87 22.94
N ARG A 340 -19.36 -3.55 22.07
CA ARG A 340 -20.51 -2.69 22.35
C ARG A 340 -21.70 -3.63 22.29
N GLY A 341 -22.44 -3.78 23.39
CA GLY A 341 -23.49 -4.79 23.54
C GLY A 341 -24.70 -4.56 22.61
N SER A 342 -24.54 -4.79 21.30
CA SER A 342 -25.62 -4.80 20.30
C SER A 342 -25.93 -6.26 19.93
N GLU A 343 -27.22 -6.61 19.94
CA GLU A 343 -27.75 -7.97 19.73
C GLU A 343 -28.30 -8.21 18.30
N VAL A 344 -27.92 -7.39 17.31
CA VAL A 344 -28.50 -7.44 15.95
C VAL A 344 -27.55 -8.15 14.96
N ALA A 345 -28.05 -9.19 14.28
CA ALA A 345 -27.26 -10.05 13.37
C ALA A 345 -26.66 -9.32 12.13
N GLU A 346 -27.28 -8.26 11.62
CA GLU A 346 -26.72 -7.45 10.53
C GLU A 346 -25.52 -6.61 10.98
N ASP A 347 -25.55 -6.11 12.23
CA ASP A 347 -24.43 -5.41 12.84
C ASP A 347 -23.22 -6.34 13.04
N GLU A 348 -23.47 -7.61 13.41
CA GLU A 348 -22.42 -8.62 13.62
C GLU A 348 -21.63 -8.90 12.34
N ARG A 349 -22.30 -9.05 11.18
CA ARG A 349 -21.62 -9.32 9.91
C ARG A 349 -20.77 -8.13 9.47
N ASN A 350 -21.31 -6.92 9.58
CA ASN A 350 -20.59 -5.70 9.24
C ASN A 350 -19.35 -5.51 10.15
N GLU A 351 -19.49 -5.79 11.45
CA GLU A 351 -18.38 -5.66 12.39
C GLU A 351 -17.29 -6.74 12.16
N ALA A 352 -17.66 -7.94 11.72
CA ALA A 352 -16.70 -8.96 11.29
C ALA A 352 -15.91 -8.51 10.03
N ASP A 353 -16.58 -7.91 9.04
CA ASP A 353 -15.93 -7.34 7.86
C ASP A 353 -14.96 -6.21 8.22
N ILE A 354 -15.35 -5.33 9.16
CA ILE A 354 -14.50 -4.27 9.70
C ILE A 354 -13.30 -4.86 10.46
N ALA A 355 -13.49 -5.91 11.26
CA ALA A 355 -12.39 -6.57 11.97
C ALA A 355 -11.39 -7.22 10.99
N MET A 356 -11.89 -7.88 9.94
CA MET A 356 -11.05 -8.40 8.85
C MET A 356 -10.27 -7.29 8.16
N PHE A 357 -10.89 -6.14 7.91
CA PHE A 357 -10.22 -4.97 7.35
C PHE A 357 -9.10 -4.44 8.26
N ARG A 358 -9.37 -4.29 9.56
CA ARG A 358 -8.37 -3.87 10.56
C ARG A 358 -7.20 -4.84 10.59
N GLN A 359 -7.48 -6.14 10.58
CA GLN A 359 -6.46 -7.17 10.52
C GLN A 359 -5.64 -7.07 9.23
N ALA A 360 -6.26 -6.98 8.06
CA ALA A 360 -5.56 -6.86 6.79
C ALA A 360 -4.67 -5.60 6.74
N THR A 361 -5.16 -4.48 7.31
CA THR A 361 -4.39 -3.23 7.43
C THR A 361 -3.21 -3.39 8.38
N ALA A 362 -3.39 -4.02 9.54
CA ALA A 362 -2.29 -4.30 10.46
C ALA A 362 -1.23 -5.22 9.82
N GLN A 363 -1.66 -6.26 9.11
CA GLN A 363 -0.76 -7.14 8.37
C GLN A 363 0.00 -6.36 7.29
N LEU A 364 -0.66 -5.48 6.55
CA LEU A 364 -0.01 -4.59 5.58
C LEU A 364 1.06 -3.72 6.24
N LEU A 365 0.72 -3.04 7.34
CA LEU A 365 1.62 -2.09 8.01
C LEU A 365 2.83 -2.77 8.68
N LEU A 366 2.76 -4.07 8.98
CA LEU A 366 3.84 -4.84 9.61
C LEU A 366 4.64 -5.69 8.62
N ARG A 367 3.96 -6.50 7.79
CA ARG A 367 4.61 -7.51 6.93
C ARG A 367 5.47 -6.92 5.82
N ARG A 368 5.13 -5.73 5.32
CA ARG A 368 5.88 -5.10 4.23
C ARG A 368 7.36 -4.88 4.59
N PHE A 369 7.66 -4.68 5.87
CA PHE A 369 9.04 -4.58 6.37
C PHE A 369 9.83 -5.87 6.17
N LEU A 370 9.22 -7.05 6.37
CA LEU A 370 9.85 -8.35 6.10
C LEU A 370 10.18 -8.51 4.62
N LEU A 371 9.24 -8.12 3.75
CA LEU A 371 9.41 -8.25 2.31
C LEU A 371 10.55 -7.36 1.80
N VAL A 372 10.61 -6.13 2.28
CA VAL A 372 11.66 -5.18 1.90
C VAL A 372 13.01 -5.68 2.43
N LEU A 373 13.09 -6.19 3.66
CA LEU A 373 14.32 -6.77 4.24
C LEU A 373 14.84 -8.00 3.48
N HIS A 374 13.97 -8.98 3.23
CA HIS A 374 14.41 -10.29 2.75
C HIS A 374 14.54 -10.38 1.23
N ARG A 375 13.78 -9.62 0.44
CA ARG A 375 13.82 -9.72 -1.03
C ARG A 375 15.22 -9.47 -1.64
N PRO A 376 16.00 -8.45 -1.22
CA PRO A 376 17.36 -8.26 -1.72
C PRO A 376 18.33 -9.38 -1.33
N LEU A 377 18.06 -10.10 -0.24
CA LEU A 377 18.85 -11.24 0.25
C LEU A 377 18.46 -12.54 -0.47
N ALA A 378 17.18 -12.72 -0.77
CA ALA A 378 16.65 -13.90 -1.46
C ALA A 378 17.30 -14.15 -2.83
N GLY A 379 17.71 -13.10 -3.54
CA GLY A 379 18.42 -13.23 -4.83
C GLY A 379 19.91 -13.57 -4.73
N ARG A 380 20.45 -13.71 -3.50
CA ARG A 380 21.87 -13.86 -3.22
C ARG A 380 22.21 -15.19 -2.54
N ILE A 381 21.38 -16.23 -2.71
CA ILE A 381 21.53 -17.55 -2.06
C ILE A 381 22.94 -18.14 -2.17
N ASN A 382 23.65 -17.91 -3.27
CA ASN A 382 25.00 -18.42 -3.49
C ASN A 382 26.08 -17.70 -2.66
N GLU A 383 25.75 -16.56 -2.04
CA GLU A 383 26.65 -15.82 -1.14
C GLU A 383 26.61 -16.37 0.29
N ASN A 384 25.46 -16.85 0.75
CA ASN A 384 25.27 -17.32 2.13
C ASN A 384 24.07 -18.28 2.23
N ALA A 385 24.27 -19.46 2.82
CA ALA A 385 23.22 -20.45 3.05
C ALA A 385 22.05 -19.90 3.90
N LEU A 386 22.30 -18.94 4.79
CA LEU A 386 21.24 -18.26 5.57
C LEU A 386 20.23 -17.52 4.69
N TYR A 387 20.59 -17.16 3.45
CA TYR A 387 19.68 -16.48 2.54
C TYR A 387 18.61 -17.42 1.94
N TYR A 388 18.73 -18.73 2.11
CA TYR A 388 17.63 -19.66 1.84
C TYR A 388 16.41 -19.38 2.74
N HIS A 389 16.65 -19.05 4.02
CA HIS A 389 15.60 -18.58 4.91
C HIS A 389 14.97 -17.27 4.40
N SER A 390 15.78 -16.35 3.87
CA SER A 390 15.27 -15.10 3.29
C SER A 390 14.39 -15.33 2.06
N ARG A 391 14.72 -16.31 1.22
CA ARG A 391 13.89 -16.73 0.08
C ARG A 391 12.51 -17.18 0.55
N LYS A 392 12.46 -18.10 1.52
CA LYS A 392 11.21 -18.57 2.13
C LYS A 392 10.39 -17.45 2.76
N VAL A 393 11.00 -16.62 3.62
CA VAL A 393 10.29 -15.51 4.26
C VAL A 393 9.76 -14.51 3.23
N SER A 394 10.53 -14.21 2.18
CA SER A 394 10.08 -13.34 1.10
C SER A 394 8.85 -13.90 0.38
N PHE A 395 8.86 -15.20 0.05
CA PHE A 395 7.72 -15.87 -0.57
C PHE A 395 6.49 -15.90 0.36
N ASP A 396 6.63 -16.41 1.58
CA ASP A 396 5.55 -16.53 2.56
C ASP A 396 4.92 -15.16 2.86
N THR A 397 5.75 -14.12 2.96
CA THR A 397 5.29 -12.75 3.16
C THR A 397 4.53 -12.22 1.94
N ALA A 398 5.03 -12.48 0.73
CA ALA A 398 4.37 -12.03 -0.49
C ALA A 398 3.02 -12.73 -0.70
N ALA A 399 2.95 -14.04 -0.48
CA ALA A 399 1.71 -14.82 -0.56
C ALA A 399 0.68 -14.33 0.48
N ALA A 400 1.10 -14.12 1.72
CA ALA A 400 0.24 -13.59 2.76
C ALA A 400 -0.25 -12.15 2.48
N LEU A 401 0.54 -11.31 1.79
CA LEU A 401 0.11 -9.95 1.42
C LEU A 401 -0.78 -9.92 0.17
N LEU A 402 -0.68 -10.93 -0.71
CA LEU A 402 -1.57 -11.11 -1.85
C LEU A 402 -2.99 -11.47 -1.39
N LYS A 403 -3.09 -12.33 -0.36
CA LYS A 403 -4.34 -12.70 0.32
C LYS A 403 -4.21 -12.57 1.85
N PRO A 404 -4.39 -11.36 2.41
CA PRO A 404 -4.16 -11.11 3.84
C PRO A 404 -5.16 -11.77 4.78
N VAL A 405 -6.34 -12.16 4.28
CA VAL A 405 -7.36 -12.89 5.04
C VAL A 405 -7.96 -13.96 4.11
N ASN A 406 -8.03 -15.21 4.58
CA ASN A 406 -8.64 -16.34 3.86
C ASN A 406 -10.18 -16.18 3.84
N SER A 407 -10.72 -15.18 3.13
CA SER A 407 -12.17 -15.10 2.94
C SER A 407 -12.58 -16.20 1.96
N THR A 408 -13.26 -17.22 2.47
CA THR A 408 -13.89 -18.28 1.66
C THR A 408 -15.06 -17.76 0.81
N ASN A 409 -15.51 -16.54 1.07
CA ASN A 409 -16.59 -15.89 0.31
C ASN A 409 -16.05 -14.76 -0.56
N THR A 410 -16.27 -14.92 -1.86
CA THR A 410 -15.95 -14.04 -2.99
C THR A 410 -16.75 -12.72 -2.99
N SER A 411 -16.91 -12.06 -1.83
CA SER A 411 -17.34 -10.66 -1.81
C SER A 411 -16.08 -9.78 -1.71
N ALA A 412 -15.98 -8.76 -2.56
CA ALA A 412 -14.84 -7.87 -2.60
C ALA A 412 -14.76 -7.05 -1.30
N THR A 413 -13.95 -7.49 -0.34
CA THR A 413 -13.72 -6.75 0.90
C THR A 413 -13.20 -5.33 0.61
N THR A 414 -13.51 -4.37 1.48
CA THR A 414 -12.99 -2.99 1.41
C THR A 414 -11.47 -2.95 1.23
N PHE A 415 -10.74 -3.88 1.84
CA PHE A 415 -9.29 -3.98 1.71
C PHE A 415 -8.86 -4.39 0.29
N SER A 416 -9.52 -5.39 -0.30
CA SER A 416 -9.26 -5.81 -1.69
C SER A 416 -9.53 -4.67 -2.67
N HIS A 417 -10.57 -3.86 -2.42
CA HIS A 417 -10.85 -2.65 -3.21
C HIS A 417 -9.69 -1.64 -3.15
N LEU A 418 -9.11 -1.41 -1.96
CA LEU A 418 -7.95 -0.53 -1.81
C LEU A 418 -6.70 -1.08 -2.52
N MET A 419 -6.49 -2.40 -2.54
CA MET A 419 -5.36 -3.01 -3.25
C MET A 419 -5.40 -2.78 -4.77
N VAL A 420 -6.59 -2.62 -5.37
CA VAL A 420 -6.75 -2.35 -6.81
C VAL A 420 -6.98 -0.88 -7.16
N ARG A 421 -7.28 -0.02 -6.18
CA ARG A 421 -7.54 1.41 -6.42
C ARG A 421 -6.56 2.35 -5.74
N GLY A 422 -6.21 2.05 -4.48
CA GLY A 422 -5.37 2.88 -3.63
C GLY A 422 -3.95 3.04 -4.17
N GLY A 423 -3.35 4.20 -3.93
CA GLY A 423 -1.95 4.51 -4.20
C GLY A 423 -1.01 4.14 -3.04
N GLY A 424 0.18 4.77 -3.04
CA GLY A 424 1.24 4.67 -2.04
C GLY A 424 1.37 3.28 -1.42
N MET A 425 1.00 3.07 -0.15
CA MET A 425 1.25 1.80 0.56
C MET A 425 0.58 0.59 -0.10
N PHE A 426 -0.62 0.75 -0.68
CA PHE A 426 -1.36 -0.35 -1.34
C PHE A 426 -0.72 -0.73 -2.68
N ARG A 427 -0.45 0.28 -3.51
CA ARG A 427 0.24 0.10 -4.80
C ARG A 427 1.68 -0.38 -4.62
N SER A 428 2.39 0.18 -3.64
CA SER A 428 3.76 -0.20 -3.29
C SER A 428 3.81 -1.63 -2.77
N CYS A 429 2.88 -2.04 -1.90
CA CYS A 429 2.74 -3.44 -1.50
C CYS A 429 2.63 -4.35 -2.72
N LEU A 430 1.71 -4.08 -3.64
CA LEU A 430 1.55 -4.89 -4.85
C LEU A 430 2.82 -4.92 -5.70
N ASN A 431 3.53 -3.78 -5.84
CA ASN A 431 4.83 -3.75 -6.52
C ASN A 431 5.82 -4.76 -5.93
N HIS A 432 5.99 -4.74 -4.60
CA HIS A 432 6.95 -5.59 -3.92
C HIS A 432 6.53 -7.06 -3.92
N VAL A 433 5.24 -7.35 -3.74
CA VAL A 433 4.65 -8.70 -3.81
C VAL A 433 4.88 -9.30 -5.19
N SER A 434 4.49 -8.59 -6.26
CA SER A 434 4.70 -9.04 -7.64
C SER A 434 6.17 -9.33 -7.94
N LEU A 435 7.08 -8.48 -7.47
CA LEU A 435 8.51 -8.67 -7.68
C LEU A 435 9.07 -9.86 -6.91
N ALA A 436 8.60 -10.13 -5.69
CA ALA A 436 9.04 -11.27 -4.90
C ALA A 436 8.55 -12.60 -5.51
N LEU A 437 7.26 -12.71 -5.84
CA LEU A 437 6.68 -13.91 -6.45
C LEU A 437 7.32 -14.22 -7.81
N ALA A 438 7.49 -13.20 -8.65
CA ALA A 438 8.17 -13.36 -9.94
C ALA A 438 9.64 -13.78 -9.79
N SER A 439 10.33 -13.28 -8.76
CA SER A 439 11.72 -13.67 -8.51
C SER A 439 11.80 -15.12 -8.06
N GLU A 440 10.90 -15.55 -7.17
CA GLU A 440 10.83 -16.93 -6.68
C GLU A 440 10.62 -17.93 -7.82
N LEU A 441 9.64 -17.65 -8.69
CA LEU A 441 9.37 -18.48 -9.87
C LEU A 441 10.56 -18.54 -10.83
N LEU A 442 11.23 -17.41 -11.07
CA LEU A 442 12.41 -17.39 -11.94
C LEU A 442 13.62 -18.13 -11.36
N ILE A 443 13.76 -18.14 -10.03
CA ILE A 443 14.82 -18.89 -9.37
C ILE A 443 14.50 -20.39 -9.46
N GLU A 444 13.25 -20.79 -9.20
CA GLU A 444 12.82 -22.19 -9.35
C GLU A 444 13.07 -22.76 -10.74
N ILE A 445 12.74 -22.01 -11.80
CA ILE A 445 13.02 -22.39 -13.20
C ILE A 445 14.54 -22.51 -13.42
N GLY A 446 15.32 -21.57 -12.88
CA GLY A 446 16.79 -21.57 -13.03
C GLY A 446 17.46 -22.74 -12.34
N ASP A 447 17.02 -23.10 -11.13
CA ASP A 447 17.56 -24.23 -10.35
C ASP A 447 17.37 -25.57 -11.11
N LEU A 448 16.29 -25.70 -11.88
CA LEU A 448 16.00 -26.88 -12.72
C LEU A 448 16.90 -26.98 -13.96
N GLU A 449 17.18 -25.86 -14.62
CA GLU A 449 18.09 -25.82 -15.77
C GLU A 449 19.54 -26.21 -15.38
N GLU A 450 19.98 -25.87 -14.16
CA GLU A 450 21.34 -26.15 -13.66
C GLU A 450 21.47 -27.51 -12.97
N GLY A 451 20.39 -28.06 -12.40
CA GLY A 451 20.40 -29.24 -11.53
C GLY A 451 20.27 -30.61 -12.19
N GLY A 452 20.19 -30.70 -13.53
CA GLY A 452 20.17 -31.99 -14.24
C GLY A 452 19.08 -32.95 -13.78
N GLY A 453 17.81 -32.54 -13.81
CA GLY A 453 16.62 -33.41 -13.70
C GLY A 453 16.33 -34.07 -12.35
N GLU A 454 17.32 -34.34 -11.50
CA GLU A 454 17.13 -35.18 -10.30
C GLU A 454 16.92 -34.41 -8.99
N SER A 455 17.13 -33.08 -8.98
CA SER A 455 16.92 -32.21 -7.79
C SER A 455 15.83 -31.15 -7.99
N GLY A 456 14.94 -31.35 -8.96
CA GLY A 456 13.90 -30.38 -9.32
C GLY A 456 12.84 -30.14 -8.26
N GLY A 457 12.42 -28.89 -8.09
CA GLY A 457 11.32 -28.53 -7.20
C GLY A 457 10.04 -29.31 -7.52
N SER A 458 9.21 -29.58 -6.51
CA SER A 458 7.96 -30.32 -6.69
C SER A 458 7.07 -29.64 -7.75
N PRO A 459 6.51 -30.37 -8.74
CA PRO A 459 5.56 -29.81 -9.71
C PRO A 459 4.35 -29.12 -9.04
N ALA A 460 3.99 -29.53 -7.83
CA ALA A 460 2.96 -28.86 -7.03
C ALA A 460 3.40 -27.45 -6.56
N TYR A 461 4.67 -27.30 -6.19
CA TYR A 461 5.24 -26.01 -5.77
C TYR A 461 5.30 -25.02 -6.94
N ARG A 462 5.73 -25.49 -8.12
CA ARG A 462 5.73 -24.69 -9.35
C ARG A 462 4.34 -24.18 -9.71
N ARG A 463 3.33 -25.06 -9.71
CA ARG A 463 1.94 -24.66 -9.98
C ARG A 463 1.47 -23.58 -9.00
N LEU A 464 1.79 -23.73 -7.72
CA LEU A 464 1.48 -22.74 -6.70
C LEU A 464 2.14 -21.37 -6.98
N LEU A 465 3.40 -21.35 -7.43
CA LEU A 465 4.09 -20.12 -7.83
C LEU A 465 3.48 -19.48 -9.08
N VAL A 466 3.16 -20.29 -10.10
CA VAL A 466 2.49 -19.83 -11.32
C VAL A 466 1.15 -19.18 -11.00
N ASP A 467 0.33 -19.82 -10.17
CA ASP A 467 -0.97 -19.31 -9.75
C ASP A 467 -0.84 -17.98 -8.98
N ALA A 468 0.13 -17.89 -8.07
CA ALA A 468 0.39 -16.65 -7.33
C ALA A 468 0.84 -15.50 -8.25
N VAL A 469 1.65 -15.79 -9.28
CA VAL A 469 2.09 -14.79 -10.27
C VAL A 469 0.93 -14.39 -11.20
N LYS A 470 0.07 -15.33 -11.61
CA LYS A 470 -1.16 -15.05 -12.38
C LYS A 470 -2.08 -14.13 -11.60
N GLU A 471 -2.33 -14.44 -10.34
CA GLU A 471 -3.18 -13.62 -9.48
C GLU A 471 -2.61 -12.20 -9.28
N ALA A 472 -1.29 -12.09 -9.05
CA ALA A 472 -0.66 -10.77 -8.98
C ALA A 472 -0.80 -9.98 -10.29
N ARG A 473 -0.69 -10.63 -11.45
CA ARG A 473 -0.92 -10.00 -12.77
C ARG A 473 -2.37 -9.55 -12.92
N ASP A 474 -3.33 -10.34 -12.47
CA ASP A 474 -4.75 -10.03 -12.59
C ASP A 474 -5.14 -8.82 -11.71
N LEU A 475 -4.53 -8.68 -10.52
CA LEU A 475 -4.64 -7.46 -9.73
C LEU A 475 -4.09 -6.23 -10.49
N TRP A 476 -2.95 -6.35 -11.18
CA TRP A 476 -2.44 -5.27 -12.04
C TRP A 476 -3.37 -4.95 -13.21
N THR A 477 -4.00 -5.96 -13.81
CA THR A 477 -5.03 -5.77 -14.84
C THR A 477 -6.19 -4.95 -14.29
N GLU A 478 -6.65 -5.26 -13.08
CA GLU A 478 -7.73 -4.51 -12.42
C GLU A 478 -7.32 -3.07 -12.09
N ARG A 479 -6.07 -2.85 -11.66
CA ARG A 479 -5.52 -1.49 -11.47
C ARG A 479 -5.54 -0.68 -12.77
N LEU A 480 -5.14 -1.29 -13.89
CA LEU A 480 -5.17 -0.64 -15.21
C LEU A 480 -6.61 -0.31 -15.65
N ARG A 481 -7.58 -1.22 -15.39
CA ARG A 481 -9.01 -0.96 -15.61
C ARG A 481 -9.55 0.20 -14.79
N ARG A 482 -8.95 0.49 -13.63
CA ARG A 482 -9.35 1.57 -12.73
C ARG A 482 -8.57 2.87 -12.91
N GLY A 483 -7.76 2.96 -13.98
CA GLY A 483 -7.07 4.20 -14.36
C GLY A 483 -5.60 4.29 -13.94
N ASP A 484 -5.00 3.22 -13.39
CA ASP A 484 -3.53 3.14 -13.34
C ASP A 484 -2.98 3.13 -14.78
N THR A 485 -1.79 3.70 -14.97
CA THR A 485 -1.17 3.85 -16.28
C THR A 485 0.22 3.19 -16.34
N ASN A 486 0.69 2.63 -15.23
CA ASN A 486 1.97 1.94 -15.20
C ASN A 486 1.83 0.49 -15.68
N VAL A 487 2.23 0.24 -16.93
CA VAL A 487 2.13 -1.08 -17.57
C VAL A 487 3.30 -2.01 -17.27
N ARG A 488 4.36 -1.53 -16.61
CA ARG A 488 5.64 -2.25 -16.53
C ARG A 488 5.56 -3.56 -15.75
N LEU A 489 4.86 -3.57 -14.62
CA LEU A 489 4.75 -4.78 -13.81
C LEU A 489 3.84 -5.82 -14.42
N HIS A 490 2.70 -5.41 -14.99
CA HIS A 490 1.86 -6.31 -15.78
C HIS A 490 2.68 -6.99 -16.89
N MET A 491 3.43 -6.22 -17.67
CA MET A 491 4.31 -6.75 -18.72
C MET A 491 5.37 -7.71 -18.18
N LYS A 492 6.04 -7.35 -17.08
CA LYS A 492 7.05 -8.21 -16.46
C LYS A 492 6.45 -9.55 -16.00
N LEU A 493 5.28 -9.53 -15.37
CA LEU A 493 4.61 -10.75 -14.91
C LEU A 493 4.17 -11.62 -16.08
N SER A 494 3.64 -11.03 -17.16
CA SER A 494 3.30 -11.77 -18.38
C SER A 494 4.53 -12.43 -19.03
N ILE A 495 5.67 -11.73 -19.06
CA ILE A 495 6.93 -12.32 -19.55
C ILE A 495 7.34 -13.51 -18.68
N VAL A 496 7.26 -13.40 -17.36
CA VAL A 496 7.63 -14.49 -16.44
C VAL A 496 6.73 -15.71 -16.66
N LEU A 497 5.42 -15.52 -16.81
CA LEU A 497 4.48 -16.60 -17.07
C LEU A 497 4.73 -17.29 -18.41
N GLY A 498 4.95 -16.52 -19.49
CA GLY A 498 5.23 -17.08 -20.82
C GLY A 498 6.59 -17.80 -20.93
N LEU A 499 7.48 -17.64 -19.94
CA LEU A 499 8.69 -18.45 -19.86
C LEU A 499 8.45 -19.85 -19.30
N VAL A 500 7.41 -20.03 -18.47
CA VAL A 500 7.04 -21.31 -17.83
C VAL A 500 6.25 -22.22 -18.77
N GLU A 501 5.35 -21.67 -19.59
CA GLU A 501 4.45 -22.42 -20.50
C GLU A 501 5.19 -23.34 -21.52
N LYS A 502 6.53 -23.23 -21.64
CA LYS A 502 7.35 -24.10 -22.50
C LYS A 502 7.77 -25.42 -21.83
N GLU A 503 7.82 -25.51 -20.50
CA GLU A 503 8.28 -26.73 -19.83
C GLU A 503 7.19 -27.82 -19.79
N GLU A 504 5.94 -27.43 -19.57
CA GLU A 504 4.80 -28.37 -19.57
C GLU A 504 4.56 -28.98 -20.98
N ASP A 505 4.66 -28.17 -22.05
CA ASP A 505 4.56 -28.64 -23.45
C ASP A 505 5.75 -29.51 -23.91
N GLY A 506 6.89 -29.41 -23.22
CA GLY A 506 8.10 -30.19 -23.48
C GLY A 506 8.09 -31.56 -22.80
N GLU A 507 7.50 -31.66 -21.61
CA GLU A 507 7.35 -32.92 -20.86
C GLU A 507 6.29 -33.85 -21.47
N GLU A 508 5.16 -33.32 -21.97
CA GLU A 508 4.12 -34.15 -22.63
C GLU A 508 4.58 -34.79 -23.95
N ARG A 509 5.62 -34.24 -24.60
CA ARG A 509 6.20 -34.81 -25.84
C ARG A 509 7.36 -35.79 -25.60
N GLY A 510 7.80 -35.94 -24.34
CA GLY A 510 8.98 -36.74 -24.00
C GLY A 510 8.73 -38.24 -23.83
N ASP A 511 7.47 -38.68 -23.70
CA ASP A 511 7.15 -40.08 -23.36
C ASP A 511 6.75 -40.96 -24.56
N ASP A 512 6.74 -40.40 -25.78
CA ASP A 512 6.39 -41.16 -26.99
C ASP A 512 7.22 -40.71 -28.20
N ARG A 513 8.52 -41.08 -28.21
CA ARG A 513 9.24 -41.41 -29.45
C ARG A 513 10.65 -41.97 -29.22
N GLY A 514 10.83 -43.21 -29.65
CA GLY A 514 12.14 -43.83 -29.80
C GLY A 514 13.05 -43.08 -30.79
N ARG A 515 14.33 -43.09 -30.44
CA ARG A 515 15.54 -42.89 -31.28
C ARG A 515 15.27 -42.82 -32.80
N VAL A 516 15.26 -41.61 -33.35
CA VAL A 516 15.65 -41.34 -34.75
C VAL A 516 16.44 -40.02 -34.79
N ASP A 517 17.35 -40.02 -35.75
CA ASP A 517 18.52 -39.20 -36.02
C ASP A 517 18.33 -37.68 -36.13
N GLY A 518 19.47 -36.97 -36.10
CA GLY A 518 19.61 -35.53 -35.98
C GLY A 518 18.79 -34.68 -36.96
N GLY A 519 17.95 -33.81 -36.38
CA GLY A 519 17.21 -32.76 -37.06
C GLY A 519 17.09 -31.56 -36.13
N ASN A 520 17.60 -30.42 -36.58
CA ASN A 520 17.62 -29.12 -35.92
C ASN A 520 16.22 -28.73 -35.38
N ASP A 521 15.96 -29.00 -34.10
CA ASP A 521 14.65 -28.74 -33.48
C ASP A 521 14.47 -27.22 -33.21
N GLY A 522 13.53 -26.63 -33.93
CA GLY A 522 13.27 -25.19 -34.02
C GLY A 522 12.59 -24.61 -32.78
N GLY A 523 13.21 -24.71 -31.61
CA GLY A 523 12.72 -24.06 -30.40
C GLY A 523 12.77 -22.53 -30.52
N THR A 524 11.64 -21.84 -30.33
CA THR A 524 11.62 -20.37 -30.17
C THR A 524 12.61 -19.96 -29.08
N SER A 525 13.52 -19.05 -29.44
CA SER A 525 14.54 -18.57 -28.50
C SER A 525 13.88 -17.88 -27.30
N THR A 526 14.51 -17.96 -26.13
CA THR A 526 14.04 -17.28 -24.91
C THR A 526 13.76 -15.79 -25.12
N GLN A 527 14.55 -15.14 -25.98
CA GLN A 527 14.34 -13.75 -26.39
C GLN A 527 13.05 -13.55 -27.20
N GLN A 528 12.72 -14.46 -28.12
CA GLN A 528 11.48 -14.40 -28.90
C GLN A 528 10.24 -14.55 -28.00
N ARG A 529 10.28 -15.45 -27.02
CA ARG A 529 9.19 -15.63 -26.04
C ARG A 529 8.97 -14.39 -25.18
N MET A 530 10.06 -13.84 -24.60
CA MET A 530 9.98 -12.59 -23.85
C MET A 530 9.35 -11.47 -24.69
N THR A 531 9.70 -11.39 -25.97
CA THR A 531 9.17 -10.38 -26.90
C THR A 531 7.68 -10.59 -27.20
N MET A 532 7.25 -11.85 -27.41
CA MET A 532 5.85 -12.20 -27.67
C MET A 532 4.95 -11.88 -26.46
N SER A 533 5.29 -12.38 -25.27
CA SER A 533 4.51 -12.11 -24.05
C SER A 533 4.50 -10.62 -23.68
N ALA A 534 5.59 -9.90 -23.94
CA ALA A 534 5.64 -8.45 -23.76
C ALA A 534 4.65 -7.73 -24.69
N LYS A 535 4.63 -8.11 -25.97
CA LYS A 535 3.74 -7.54 -26.97
C LYS A 535 2.26 -7.74 -26.60
N GLU A 536 1.85 -8.98 -26.35
CA GLU A 536 0.46 -9.32 -25.99
C GLU A 536 0.00 -8.58 -24.72
N SER A 537 0.88 -8.52 -23.72
CA SER A 537 0.64 -7.74 -22.51
C SER A 537 0.39 -6.26 -22.83
N LEU A 538 1.23 -5.64 -23.67
CA LEU A 538 1.10 -4.21 -23.97
C LEU A 538 -0.14 -3.91 -24.79
N GLU A 539 -0.49 -4.76 -25.76
CA GLU A 539 -1.73 -4.64 -26.54
C GLU A 539 -2.96 -4.70 -25.61
N THR A 540 -2.95 -5.64 -24.66
CA THR A 540 -3.96 -5.72 -23.60
C THR A 540 -4.01 -4.43 -22.78
N CYS A 541 -2.85 -3.95 -22.29
CA CYS A 541 -2.75 -2.73 -21.51
C CYS A 541 -3.29 -1.50 -22.26
N ILE A 542 -3.00 -1.36 -23.56
CA ILE A 542 -3.51 -0.28 -24.41
C ILE A 542 -5.03 -0.33 -24.47
N GLY A 543 -5.60 -1.52 -24.67
CA GLY A 543 -7.05 -1.72 -24.67
C GLY A 543 -7.70 -1.29 -23.36
N LEU A 544 -7.10 -1.64 -22.22
CA LEU A 544 -7.61 -1.26 -20.89
C LEU A 544 -7.49 0.25 -20.65
N ILE A 545 -6.33 0.85 -20.96
CA ILE A 545 -6.09 2.28 -20.77
C ILE A 545 -7.03 3.12 -21.64
N ARG A 546 -7.31 2.68 -22.88
CA ARG A 546 -8.25 3.37 -23.79
C ARG A 546 -9.68 3.43 -23.27
N ARG A 547 -10.12 2.43 -22.49
CA ARG A 547 -11.47 2.42 -21.88
C ARG A 547 -11.64 3.45 -20.77
N ASN A 548 -10.55 4.03 -20.28
CA ASN A 548 -10.58 5.07 -19.23
C ASN A 548 -10.72 6.49 -19.80
N PHE A 549 -10.72 6.66 -21.13
CA PHE A 549 -10.91 7.94 -21.79
C PHE A 549 -12.38 8.34 -21.88
#